data_AF-A0A388SLT8-F1
#
_entry.id   AF-A0A388SLT8-F1
#
_cell.length_a   1.000
_cell.length_b   1.000
_cell.length_c   1.000
_cell.angle_alpha   90.00
_cell.angle_beta   90.00
_cell.angle_gamma   90.00
#
_symmetry.space_group_name_H-M   'P 1'
#
loop_
_entity.id
_entity.type
_entity.pdbx_description
1 polymer ?
#
loop_
_entity_poly.entity_id
_entity_poly.type
_entity_poly.pdbx_seq_one_letter_code
_entity_poly.pdbx_strand_id
1 'polypeptide(L)'
;MTKWSGVQIRNVRSRVEDTLHVGDSLRVEAELYLDDIAAEHVLVQLYAGPLAQDGSFAHRQLTVMAPEGERRDGWQLFSGSTRPAEAGRFGFTVRAAPVHPLLADPHSLGLIRWASPA
;
A
#
# COMPACT_ATOMS: atom_id res chain seq x y z
N MET A 1 -15.71 -20.29 -1.13
CA MET A 1 -14.46 -19.61 -1.55
C MET A 1 -14.40 -18.30 -0.79
N THR A 2 -13.25 -17.94 -0.21
CA THR A 2 -13.11 -16.65 0.48
C THR A 2 -13.22 -15.51 -0.53
N LYS A 3 -13.86 -14.40 -0.16
CA LYS A 3 -13.98 -13.18 -0.99
C LYS A 3 -12.62 -12.53 -1.36
N TRP A 4 -11.54 -13.01 -0.75
CA TRP A 4 -10.19 -12.47 -0.93
C TRP A 4 -9.66 -12.53 -2.39
N SER A 5 -10.16 -13.46 -3.21
CA SER A 5 -9.81 -13.48 -4.64
C SER A 5 -10.27 -12.24 -5.40
N GLY A 6 -11.31 -11.54 -4.91
CA GLY A 6 -11.82 -10.30 -5.48
C GLY A 6 -11.03 -9.06 -5.06
N VAL A 7 -10.12 -9.14 -4.09
CA VAL A 7 -9.37 -7.97 -3.61
C VAL A 7 -8.39 -7.48 -4.67
N GLN A 8 -8.54 -6.22 -5.08
CA GLN A 8 -7.72 -5.56 -6.09
C GLN A 8 -7.17 -4.24 -5.58
N ILE A 9 -5.99 -3.84 -6.06
CA ILE A 9 -5.32 -2.58 -5.73
C ILE A 9 -4.93 -1.90 -7.03
N ARG A 10 -5.33 -0.64 -7.21
CA ARG A 10 -5.04 0.17 -8.40
C ARG A 10 -4.74 1.62 -8.05
N ASN A 11 -4.37 2.40 -9.09
CA ASN A 11 -4.20 3.85 -9.01
C ASN A 11 -3.28 4.27 -7.86
N VAL A 12 -2.20 3.51 -7.63
CA VAL A 12 -1.19 3.86 -6.63
C VAL A 12 -0.44 5.10 -7.10
N ARG A 13 -0.62 6.20 -6.38
CA ARG A 13 -0.11 7.51 -6.80
C ARG A 13 0.38 8.33 -5.61
N SER A 14 1.30 9.24 -5.88
CA SER A 14 1.66 10.30 -4.95
C SER A 14 1.42 11.65 -5.63
N ARG A 15 1.27 12.73 -4.84
CA ARG A 15 1.07 14.09 -5.38
C ARG A 15 2.38 14.84 -5.67
N VAL A 16 3.51 14.15 -5.69
CA VAL A 16 4.79 14.80 -5.97
C VAL A 16 5.00 14.83 -7.47
N GLU A 17 5.11 16.03 -8.03
CA GLU A 17 5.13 16.22 -9.48
C GLU A 17 6.44 15.75 -10.10
N ASP A 18 7.62 15.96 -9.48
CA ASP A 18 8.89 15.47 -10.05
C ASP A 18 10.08 15.36 -9.08
N THR A 19 10.10 16.11 -7.96
CA THR A 19 11.25 16.11 -7.02
C THR A 19 10.79 15.96 -5.58
N LEU A 20 11.38 15.00 -4.88
CA LEU A 20 11.14 14.70 -3.47
C LEU A 20 12.45 14.90 -2.70
N HIS A 21 12.48 15.76 -1.68
CA HIS A 21 13.68 15.97 -0.88
C HIS A 21 13.74 14.99 0.30
N VAL A 22 14.96 14.79 0.82
CA VAL A 22 15.16 14.01 2.04
C VAL A 22 14.42 14.66 3.19
N GLY A 23 13.66 13.86 3.93
CA GLY A 23 12.84 14.31 5.06
C GLY A 23 11.44 14.81 4.70
N ASP A 24 11.16 15.07 3.41
CA ASP A 24 9.83 15.48 2.96
C ASP A 24 8.81 14.36 3.19
N SER A 25 7.60 14.75 3.59
CA SER A 25 6.49 13.81 3.76
C SER A 25 5.87 13.48 2.40
N LEU A 26 6.11 12.27 1.92
CA LEU A 26 5.47 11.73 0.72
C LEU A 26 4.15 11.05 1.09
N ARG A 27 3.04 11.67 0.73
CA ARG A 27 1.71 11.05 0.84
C ARG A 27 1.44 10.20 -0.40
N VAL A 28 1.07 8.95 -0.17
CA VAL A 28 0.67 7.96 -1.19
C VAL A 28 -0.79 7.60 -1.01
N GLU A 29 -1.50 7.55 -2.12
CA GLU A 29 -2.91 7.14 -2.22
C GLU A 29 -3.00 5.88 -3.07
N ALA A 30 -3.93 4.99 -2.73
CA ALA A 30 -4.28 3.82 -3.54
C ALA A 30 -5.78 3.53 -3.45
N GLU A 31 -6.33 2.99 -4.53
CA GLU A 31 -7.72 2.54 -4.58
C GLU A 31 -7.78 1.02 -4.42
N LEU A 32 -8.61 0.56 -3.49
CA LEU A 32 -8.80 -0.86 -3.20
C LEU A 32 -10.25 -1.27 -3.45
N TYR A 33 -10.44 -2.36 -4.18
CA TYR A 33 -11.73 -3.04 -4.28
C TYR A 33 -11.71 -4.21 -3.29
N LEU A 34 -12.67 -4.25 -2.37
CA LEU A 34 -12.63 -5.19 -1.24
C LEU A 34 -13.59 -6.39 -1.37
N ASP A 35 -14.43 -6.45 -2.41
CA ASP A 35 -15.38 -7.55 -2.66
C ASP A 35 -16.21 -7.91 -1.40
N ASP A 36 -16.87 -6.91 -0.81
CA ASP A 36 -17.68 -6.97 0.43
C ASP A 36 -16.90 -7.24 1.73
N ILE A 37 -15.57 -7.27 1.71
CA ILE A 37 -14.76 -7.35 2.93
C ILE A 37 -14.71 -5.97 3.58
N ALA A 38 -15.09 -5.88 4.86
CA ALA A 38 -14.97 -4.64 5.61
C ALA A 38 -13.50 -4.20 5.71
N ALA A 39 -13.24 -2.89 5.53
CA ALA A 39 -11.90 -2.31 5.53
C ALA A 39 -11.08 -2.63 6.79
N GLU A 40 -11.74 -2.77 7.94
CA GLU A 40 -11.11 -3.14 9.23
C GLU A 40 -10.50 -4.55 9.25
N HIS A 41 -10.96 -5.44 8.37
CA HIS A 41 -10.42 -6.78 8.19
C HIS A 41 -9.29 -6.84 7.16
N VAL A 42 -8.84 -5.68 6.66
CA VAL A 42 -7.81 -5.58 5.64
C VAL A 42 -6.69 -4.67 6.12
N LEU A 43 -5.50 -5.25 6.31
CA LEU A 43 -4.28 -4.51 6.57
C LEU A 43 -3.72 -4.02 5.24
N VAL A 44 -3.88 -2.72 4.98
CA VAL A 44 -3.29 -2.04 3.82
C VAL A 44 -1.99 -1.37 4.25
N GLN A 45 -0.92 -1.61 3.50
CA GLN A 45 0.41 -1.08 3.83
C GLN A 45 1.06 -0.43 2.62
N LEU A 46 1.59 0.76 2.84
CA LEU A 46 2.56 1.42 1.99
C LEU A 46 3.91 0.74 2.21
N TYR A 47 4.45 0.18 1.14
CA TYR A 47 5.77 -0.42 1.08
C TYR A 47 6.68 0.56 0.33
N ALA A 48 7.61 1.20 1.02
CA ALA A 48 8.42 2.26 0.43
C ALA A 48 9.88 2.20 0.90
N GLY A 49 10.79 2.78 0.11
CA GLY A 49 12.21 2.83 0.47
C GLY A 49 13.14 3.08 -0.70
N PRO A 50 14.46 3.14 -0.43
CA PRO A 50 15.49 3.31 -1.44
C PRO A 50 15.55 2.11 -2.39
N LEU A 51 15.82 2.40 -3.66
CA LEU A 51 15.94 1.39 -4.72
C LEU A 51 17.40 1.16 -5.12
N ALA A 52 17.77 -0.11 -5.27
CA ALA A 52 19.02 -0.53 -5.89
C ALA A 52 19.01 -0.29 -7.40
N GLN A 53 20.15 -0.49 -8.08
CA GLN A 53 20.31 -0.23 -9.52
C GLN A 53 19.32 -0.99 -10.42
N ASP A 54 18.91 -2.19 -10.00
CA ASP A 54 17.96 -3.05 -10.70
C ASP A 54 16.48 -2.70 -10.42
N GLY A 55 16.21 -1.69 -9.60
CA GLY A 55 14.86 -1.29 -9.22
C GLY A 55 14.27 -2.09 -8.06
N SER A 56 15.02 -3.01 -7.46
CA SER A 56 14.62 -3.69 -6.24
C SER A 56 14.77 -2.77 -5.01
N PHE A 57 14.04 -3.04 -3.94
CA PHE A 57 14.16 -2.29 -2.70
C PHE A 57 15.44 -2.70 -1.94
N ALA A 58 16.36 -1.75 -1.74
CA ALA A 58 17.54 -1.95 -0.91
C ALA A 58 17.18 -2.01 0.58
N HIS A 59 16.27 -1.13 1.00
CA HIS A 59 15.64 -1.16 2.32
C HIS A 59 14.15 -0.85 2.19
N ARG A 60 13.35 -1.31 3.14
CA ARG A 60 11.88 -1.16 3.11
C ARG A 60 11.35 -0.67 4.44
N GLN A 61 10.46 0.30 4.36
CA GLN A 61 9.60 0.73 5.46
C GLN A 61 8.17 0.37 5.10
N LEU A 62 7.44 -0.16 6.10
CA LEU A 62 6.02 -0.45 6.02
C LEU A 62 5.28 0.59 6.84
N THR A 63 4.36 1.32 6.20
CA THR A 63 3.43 2.22 6.90
C THR A 63 2.01 1.72 6.70
N VAL A 64 1.23 1.60 7.77
CA VAL A 64 -0.20 1.27 7.67
C VAL A 64 -0.94 2.42 6.99
N MET A 65 -1.77 2.10 6.00
CA MET A 65 -2.61 3.08 5.32
C MET A 65 -4.00 3.11 5.96
N ALA A 66 -4.57 4.31 6.06
CA ALA A 66 -5.91 4.52 6.59
C ALA A 66 -6.93 4.64 5.45
N PRO A 67 -8.16 4.11 5.61
CA PRO A 67 -9.24 4.37 4.68
C PRO A 67 -9.66 5.84 4.74
N GLU A 68 -9.86 6.46 3.58
CA GLU A 68 -10.28 7.86 3.43
C GLU A 68 -11.70 8.00 2.85
N GLY A 69 -12.42 6.88 2.78
CA GLY A 69 -13.79 6.80 2.29
C GLY A 69 -13.92 6.15 0.92
N GLU A 70 -15.16 5.95 0.52
CA GLU A 70 -15.51 5.29 -0.73
C GLU A 70 -15.22 6.18 -1.95
N ARG A 71 -15.03 5.53 -3.08
CA ARG A 71 -14.97 6.07 -4.43
C ARG A 71 -16.12 5.47 -5.23
N ARG A 72 -16.21 5.80 -6.51
CA ARG A 72 -17.22 5.22 -7.38
C ARG A 72 -16.98 3.71 -7.56
N ASP A 73 -18.06 2.99 -7.86
CA ASP A 73 -18.03 1.59 -8.28
C ASP A 73 -17.42 0.61 -7.25
N GLY A 74 -17.62 0.86 -5.95
CA GLY A 74 -17.19 -0.03 -4.87
C GLY A 74 -15.68 -0.01 -4.56
N TRP A 75 -14.96 0.97 -5.10
CA TRP A 75 -13.56 1.21 -4.75
C TRP A 75 -13.48 2.05 -3.48
N GLN A 76 -12.48 1.80 -2.64
CA GLN A 76 -12.23 2.57 -1.44
C GLN A 76 -10.84 3.21 -1.51
N LEU A 77 -10.74 4.49 -1.16
CA LEU A 77 -9.47 5.18 -1.11
C LEU A 77 -8.77 4.84 0.22
N PHE A 78 -7.49 4.50 0.13
CA PHE A 78 -6.59 4.43 1.27
C PHE A 78 -5.43 5.41 1.07
N SER A 79 -4.93 5.98 2.17
CA SER A 79 -3.75 6.83 2.14
C SER A 79 -2.76 6.50 3.27
N GLY A 80 -1.49 6.75 3.01
CA GLY A 80 -0.41 6.64 3.99
C GLY A 80 0.74 7.54 3.62
N SER A 81 1.66 7.76 4.55
CA SER A 81 2.81 8.63 4.35
C SER A 81 4.12 7.92 4.64
N THR A 82 5.15 8.29 3.90
CA THR A 82 6.54 7.87 4.12
C THR A 82 7.47 9.07 3.98
N ARG A 83 8.72 8.93 4.42
CA ARG A 83 9.76 9.97 4.31
C ARG A 83 11.04 9.35 3.81
N PRO A 84 11.60 9.79 2.68
CA PRO A 84 12.93 9.37 2.26
C PRO A 84 13.95 9.81 3.31
N ALA A 85 14.77 8.85 3.75
CA ALA A 85 15.83 9.10 4.73
C ALA A 85 17.18 9.45 4.06
N GLU A 86 17.32 9.20 2.77
CA GLU A 86 18.55 9.37 2.01
C GLU A 86 18.27 9.80 0.57
N ALA A 87 19.28 10.41 -0.06
CA ALA A 87 19.21 10.83 -1.45
C ALA A 87 19.38 9.64 -2.40
N GLY A 88 18.73 9.68 -3.55
CA GLY A 88 18.80 8.64 -4.57
C GLY A 88 17.44 8.25 -5.10
N ARG A 89 17.35 7.08 -5.73
CA ARG A 89 16.08 6.56 -6.22
C ARG A 89 15.24 6.04 -5.06
N PHE A 90 14.02 6.53 -4.98
CA PHE A 90 13.06 6.14 -3.97
C PHE A 90 11.83 5.54 -4.66
N GLY A 91 11.41 4.37 -4.19
CA GLY A 91 10.26 3.66 -4.73
C GLY A 91 9.18 3.48 -3.68
N PHE A 92 7.96 3.23 -4.15
CA PHE A 92 6.86 2.79 -3.31
C PHE A 92 5.88 1.91 -4.08
N THR A 93 5.18 1.07 -3.34
CA THR A 93 4.03 0.29 -3.80
C THR A 93 3.09 0.04 -2.62
N VAL A 94 1.94 -0.57 -2.88
CA VAL A 94 0.93 -0.88 -1.85
C VAL A 94 0.64 -2.37 -1.85
N ARG A 95 0.47 -2.93 -0.65
CA ARG A 95 0.00 -4.29 -0.44
C ARG A 95 -1.18 -4.34 0.52
N ALA A 96 -2.00 -5.37 0.38
CA ALA A 96 -3.08 -5.70 1.28
C ALA A 96 -2.94 -7.15 1.78
N ALA A 97 -3.30 -7.38 3.04
CA ALA A 97 -3.38 -8.70 3.65
C ALA A 97 -4.61 -8.77 4.59
N PRO A 98 -5.24 -9.93 4.76
CA PRO A 98 -6.32 -10.08 5.73
C PRO A 98 -5.77 -9.95 7.15
N VAL A 99 -6.51 -9.29 8.03
CA VAL A 99 -6.15 -9.10 9.44
C VAL A 99 -7.36 -9.33 10.33
N HIS A 100 -7.11 -9.86 11.53
CA HIS A 100 -8.12 -10.04 12.58
C HIS A 100 -7.43 -9.98 13.94
N PRO A 101 -8.06 -9.47 15.02
CA PRO A 101 -7.44 -9.39 16.35
C PRO A 101 -6.92 -10.72 16.90
N LEU A 102 -7.52 -11.85 16.50
CA LEU A 102 -7.09 -13.19 16.89
C LEU A 102 -6.03 -13.81 15.96
N LEU A 103 -5.62 -13.10 14.91
CA LEU A 103 -4.58 -13.54 13.98
C LEU A 103 -3.23 -12.98 14.43
N ALA A 104 -2.37 -13.84 14.96
CA ALA A 104 -1.06 -13.44 15.49
C ALA A 104 -0.13 -12.82 14.43
N ASP A 105 -0.20 -13.31 13.19
CA ASP A 105 0.55 -12.76 12.05
C ASP A 105 -0.33 -12.77 10.78
N PRO A 106 -0.69 -11.61 10.21
CA PRO A 106 -1.38 -11.49 8.93
C PRO A 106 -0.72 -12.24 7.76
N HIS A 107 0.60 -12.46 7.83
CA HIS A 107 1.35 -13.14 6.78
C HIS A 107 1.23 -14.66 6.81
N SER A 108 0.84 -15.24 7.95
CA SER A 108 0.66 -16.70 8.11
C SER A 108 -0.35 -17.31 7.14
N LEU A 109 -1.27 -16.50 6.61
CA LEU A 109 -2.30 -16.93 5.68
C LEU A 109 -1.80 -17.01 4.22
N GLY A 110 -0.64 -16.43 3.88
CA GLY A 110 -0.12 -16.41 2.51
C GLY A 110 -0.97 -15.62 1.50
N LEU A 111 -1.92 -14.80 2.00
CA LEU A 111 -2.92 -14.11 1.20
C LEU A 111 -2.53 -12.66 0.85
N ILE A 112 -1.25 -12.40 0.56
CA ILE A 112 -0.83 -11.03 0.22
C ILE A 112 -1.31 -10.66 -1.19
N ARG A 113 -1.87 -9.46 -1.34
CA ARG A 113 -2.19 -8.83 -2.63
C ARG A 113 -1.29 -7.61 -2.82
N TRP A 114 -0.72 -7.48 -4.00
CA TRP A 114 0.10 -6.33 -4.38
C TRP A 114 -0.63 -5.49 -5.41
N ALA A 115 -0.33 -4.20 -5.45
CA ALA A 115 -0.67 -3.36 -6.57
C ALA A 115 -0.14 -3.98 -7.86
N SER A 116 -1.00 -4.05 -8.87
CA SER A 116 -0.58 -4.44 -10.21
C SER A 116 0.13 -3.24 -10.86
N PRO A 117 1.15 -3.48 -11.71
CA PRO A 117 1.67 -2.42 -12.58
C PRO A 117 0.52 -1.85 -13.40
N ALA A 118 0.47 -0.52 -13.53
CA ALA A 118 -0.45 0.14 -14.44
C ALA A 118 -0.06 -0.14 -15.90
#